data_AF-A0A7T9DJ13-F1
#
_entry.id   AF-A0A7T9DJ13-F1
#
_cell.length_a   1.000
_cell.length_b   1.000
_cell.length_c   1.000
_cell.angle_alpha   90.00
_cell.angle_beta   90.00
_cell.angle_gamma   90.00
#
_symmetry.space_group_name_H-M   'P 1'
#
loop_
_entity.id
_entity.type
_entity.pdbx_description
1 polymer ?
#
loop_
_entity_poly.entity_id
_entity_poly.type
_entity_poly.pdbx_seq_one_letter_code
_entity_poly.pdbx_strand_id
1 'polypeptide(L)'
;MVSKVTNEWMTIRAKVKRSTFIEMQNYCQREGIKSSKFIRDLIESNVSAVVPVNHAGINKIEYDKRKDTFSWHVEHDNGPRIQIADSLQPSFLDNLLREATQSKENRLTYLRQSNPDSVPVPTRLKKLKGEN
;
A
#
# COMPACT_ATOMS: atom_id res chain seq x y z
N MET A 1 12.94 -15.62 5.57
CA MET A 1 14.01 -14.89 6.28
C MET A 1 13.37 -13.71 6.98
N VAL A 2 13.36 -13.70 8.31
CA VAL A 2 12.81 -12.59 9.10
C VAL A 2 13.85 -11.47 9.06
N SER A 3 13.52 -10.33 8.44
CA SER A 3 14.35 -9.14 8.50
C SER A 3 14.47 -8.73 9.97
N LYS A 4 15.69 -8.81 10.52
CA LYS A 4 16.00 -8.20 11.81
C LYS A 4 15.74 -6.71 11.65
N VAL A 5 14.74 -6.18 12.35
CA VAL A 5 14.59 -4.73 12.51
C VAL A 5 15.80 -4.26 13.31
N THR A 6 16.81 -3.74 12.63
CA THR A 6 17.93 -3.07 13.27
C THR A 6 17.42 -1.73 13.79
N ASN A 7 17.64 -1.43 15.09
CA ASN A 7 17.37 -0.12 15.67
C ASN A 7 18.41 0.88 15.17
N GLU A 8 18.33 1.20 13.88
CA GLU A 8 19.19 2.18 13.22
C GLU A 8 18.62 3.58 13.42
N TRP A 9 19.37 4.42 14.13
CA TRP A 9 19.02 5.82 14.31
C TRP A 9 19.32 6.59 13.02
N MET A 10 18.28 7.19 12.42
CA MET A 10 18.42 8.06 11.26
C MET A 10 18.39 9.54 11.66
N THR A 11 19.16 10.38 10.96
CA THR A 11 19.16 11.84 11.19
C THR A 11 18.33 12.53 10.12
N ILE A 12 17.33 13.31 10.56
CA ILE A 12 16.49 14.13 9.68
C ILE A 12 16.96 15.59 9.80
N ARG A 13 17.09 16.29 8.67
CA ARG A 13 17.42 17.72 8.63
C ARG A 13 16.30 18.48 7.93
N ALA A 14 15.82 19.54 8.57
CA ALA A 14 14.79 20.40 8.01
C ALA A 14 15.19 21.87 8.14
N LYS A 15 14.91 22.67 7.11
CA LYS A 15 15.05 24.12 7.16
C LYS A 15 13.78 24.71 7.75
N VAL A 16 13.91 25.50 8.80
CA VAL A 16 12.80 26.20 9.46
C VAL A 16 13.08 27.69 9.51
N LYS A 17 12.03 28.51 9.62
CA LYS A 17 12.19 29.95 9.83
C LYS A 17 12.85 30.20 11.19
N ARG A 18 13.70 31.24 11.26
CA ARG A 18 14.42 31.60 12.49
C ARG A 18 13.48 31.89 13.67
N SER A 19 12.35 32.54 13.42
CA SER A 19 11.34 32.82 14.45
C SER A 19 10.80 31.52 15.07
N THR A 20 10.38 30.58 14.23
CA THR A 20 9.86 29.27 14.66
C THR A 20 10.90 28.46 15.45
N PHE A 21 12.18 28.54 15.07
CA PHE A 21 13.25 27.89 15.81
C PHE A 21 13.40 28.46 17.23
N ILE A 22 13.35 29.79 17.36
CA ILE A 22 13.45 30.47 18.67
C ILE A 22 12.24 30.15 19.54
N GLU A 23 11.03 30.21 18.99
CA GLU A 23 9.79 29.85 19.70
C GLU A 23 9.83 28.41 20.22
N MET A 24 10.27 27.46 19.39
CA MET A 24 10.45 26.07 19.77
C MET A 24 11.49 25.92 20.90
N GLN A 25 12.63 26.62 20.81
CA GLN A 25 13.65 26.58 21.86
C GLN A 25 13.12 27.11 23.19
N ASN A 26 12.41 28.24 23.17
CA ASN A 26 11.81 28.83 24.36
C ASN A 26 10.79 27.89 24.99
N TYR A 27 9.95 27.25 24.18
CA TYR A 27 9.00 26.23 24.64
C TYR A 27 9.74 25.05 25.29
N CYS A 28 10.74 24.49 24.62
CA CYS A 28 11.54 23.38 25.13
C CYS A 28 12.21 23.72 26.47
N GLN A 29 12.74 24.93 26.60
CA GLN A 29 13.37 25.40 27.83
C GLN A 29 12.36 25.58 28.97
N ARG A 30 11.18 26.13 28.68
CA ARG A 30 10.11 26.31 29.66
C ARG A 30 9.57 24.98 30.20
N GLU A 31 9.36 24.01 29.31
CA GLU A 31 8.82 22.70 29.67
C GLU A 31 9.90 21.70 30.15
N GLY A 32 11.18 22.09 30.12
CA GLY A 32 12.30 21.22 30.51
C GLY A 32 12.55 20.03 29.57
N ILE A 33 12.14 20.14 28.30
CA ILE A 33 12.21 19.07 27.30
C ILE A 33 13.37 19.35 26.33
N LYS A 34 14.11 18.31 25.92
CA LYS A 34 15.12 18.45 24.84
C LYS A 34 14.43 18.66 23.50
N SER A 35 14.91 19.59 22.66
CA SER A 35 14.34 19.82 21.33
C SER A 35 14.30 18.55 20.46
N SER A 36 15.28 17.66 20.58
CA SER A 36 15.28 16.38 19.87
C SER A 36 14.16 15.43 20.32
N LYS A 37 13.81 15.45 21.61
CA LYS A 37 12.67 14.69 22.14
C LYS A 37 11.36 15.29 21.64
N PHE A 38 11.21 16.61 21.73
CA PHE A 38 10.02 17.31 21.24
C PHE A 38 9.73 17.02 19.76
N ILE A 39 10.76 17.12 18.90
CA ILE A 39 10.62 16.82 17.47
C ILE A 39 10.32 15.34 17.24
N ARG A 40 10.98 14.43 17.98
CA ARG A 40 10.73 12.99 17.85
C ARG A 40 9.28 12.64 18.21
N ASP A 41 8.79 13.11 19.34
CA ASP A 41 7.44 12.83 19.82
C ASP A 41 6.38 13.36 18.83
N LEU A 42 6.62 14.54 18.24
CA LEU A 42 5.79 15.10 17.17
C LEU A 42 5.83 14.26 15.89
N ILE A 43 7.00 13.79 15.46
CA ILE A 43 7.13 12.93 14.28
C ILE A 43 6.41 11.60 14.53
N GLU A 44 6.67 10.92 15.65
CA GLU A 44 6.11 9.59 15.95
C GLU A 44 4.58 9.62 16.10
N SER A 45 4.04 10.69 16.72
CA SER A 45 2.59 10.89 16.85
C SER A 45 1.87 11.15 15.52
N ASN A 46 2.58 11.65 14.50
CA ASN A 46 1.99 11.94 13.19
C ASN A 46 2.32 10.89 12.13
N VAL A 47 3.50 10.25 12.18
CA VAL A 47 3.96 9.26 11.18
C VAL A 47 3.17 7.97 11.26
N SER A 48 2.77 7.54 12.47
CA SER A 48 1.89 6.37 12.64
C SER A 48 0.53 6.53 11.94
N ALA A 49 0.09 7.77 11.69
CA ALA A 49 -1.13 8.08 10.93
C ALA A 49 -0.90 8.14 9.41
N VAL A 50 0.35 8.16 8.94
CA VAL A 50 0.67 8.20 7.50
C VAL A 50 0.71 6.77 6.97
N VAL A 51 -0.36 6.36 6.29
CA VAL A 51 -0.44 5.09 5.56
C VAL A 51 0.74 5.01 4.57
N PRO A 52 1.51 3.91 4.53
CA PRO A 52 2.61 3.75 3.58
C PRO A 52 2.14 3.92 2.13
N VAL A 53 2.93 4.64 1.32
CA VAL A 53 2.65 4.98 -0.09
C VAL A 53 2.64 3.75 -1.02
N ASN A 54 3.08 2.58 -0.55
CA ASN A 54 3.29 1.42 -1.41
C ASN A 54 1.98 0.62 -1.61
N HIS A 55 1.30 0.92 -2.73
CA HIS A 55 0.07 0.28 -3.20
C HIS A 55 0.26 -1.09 -3.88
N ALA A 56 1.49 -1.60 -3.95
CA ALA A 56 1.77 -2.92 -4.51
C ALA A 56 1.89 -3.97 -3.40
N GLY A 57 1.23 -5.10 -3.61
CA GLY A 57 1.26 -6.25 -2.72
C GLY A 57 0.63 -7.47 -3.36
N ILE A 58 0.98 -8.65 -2.84
CA ILE A 58 0.50 -9.94 -3.34
C ILE A 58 -0.60 -10.45 -2.42
N ASN A 59 -1.74 -10.83 -3.00
CA ASN A 59 -2.81 -11.48 -2.27
C ASN A 59 -2.41 -12.92 -1.91
N LYS A 60 -2.60 -13.29 -0.65
CA LYS A 60 -2.32 -14.62 -0.13
C LYS A 60 -3.49 -15.15 0.67
N ILE A 61 -4.02 -16.30 0.26
CA ILE A 61 -5.09 -17.00 0.93
C ILE A 61 -4.51 -18.27 1.54
N GLU A 62 -4.62 -18.42 2.85
CA GLU A 62 -4.08 -19.55 3.61
C GLU A 62 -5.21 -20.35 4.25
N TYR A 63 -5.15 -21.68 4.12
CA TYR A 63 -6.15 -22.60 4.68
C TYR A 63 -5.75 -23.06 6.09
N ASP A 64 -6.63 -22.83 7.06
CA ASP A 64 -6.55 -23.38 8.41
C ASP A 64 -7.33 -24.70 8.50
N LYS A 65 -6.59 -25.81 8.44
CA LYS A 65 -7.12 -27.18 8.56
C LYS A 65 -7.82 -27.47 9.88
N ARG A 66 -7.54 -26.72 10.94
CA ARG A 66 -8.11 -26.98 12.28
C ARG A 66 -9.52 -26.44 12.40
N LYS A 67 -9.77 -25.30 11.75
CA LYS A 67 -11.06 -24.58 11.81
C LYS A 67 -11.89 -24.76 10.55
N ASP A 68 -11.32 -25.38 9.52
CA ASP A 68 -11.90 -25.47 8.18
C ASP A 68 -12.25 -24.08 7.61
N THR A 69 -11.33 -23.14 7.79
CA THR A 69 -11.50 -21.76 7.37
C THR A 69 -10.29 -21.24 6.63
N PHE A 70 -10.47 -20.20 5.85
CA PHE A 70 -9.40 -19.52 5.14
C PHE A 70 -9.13 -18.16 5.75
N SER A 71 -7.91 -17.68 5.56
CA SER A 71 -7.51 -16.34 5.95
C SER A 71 -6.89 -15.63 4.76
N TRP A 72 -7.26 -14.37 4.55
CA TRP A 72 -6.81 -13.57 3.41
C TRP A 72 -5.93 -12.42 3.90
N HIS A 73 -4.73 -12.34 3.32
CA HIS A 73 -3.74 -11.34 3.63
C HIS A 73 -3.16 -10.72 2.37
N VAL A 74 -2.62 -9.51 2.50
CA VAL A 74 -1.82 -8.84 1.49
C VAL A 74 -0.39 -8.73 2.02
N GLU A 75 0.56 -9.32 1.30
CA GLU A 75 1.98 -9.14 1.55
C GLU A 75 2.45 -7.93 0.74
N HIS A 76 2.78 -6.84 1.43
CA HIS A 76 3.36 -5.66 0.77
C HIS A 76 4.84 -5.88 0.48
N ASP A 77 5.35 -5.25 -0.58
CA ASP A 77 6.76 -5.32 -0.99
C ASP A 77 7.74 -4.92 0.13
N ASN A 78 7.28 -4.11 1.09
CA ASN A 78 8.09 -3.60 2.20
C ASN A 78 8.12 -4.56 3.40
N GLY A 79 7.48 -5.73 3.30
CA GLY A 79 7.45 -6.75 4.33
C GLY A 79 6.25 -6.79 5.29
N PRO A 80 5.44 -5.72 5.54
CA PRO A 80 4.29 -5.88 6.41
C PRO A 80 3.20 -6.71 5.72
N ARG A 81 2.73 -7.74 6.44
CA ARG A 81 1.58 -8.55 6.07
C ARG A 81 0.33 -7.93 6.69
N ILE A 82 -0.60 -7.47 5.86
CA ILE A 82 -1.88 -6.92 6.32
C ILE A 82 -2.92 -8.02 6.23
N GLN A 83 -3.64 -8.28 7.33
CA GLN A 83 -4.78 -9.19 7.33
C GLN A 83 -6.02 -8.45 6.81
N ILE A 84 -6.62 -8.99 5.74
CA ILE A 84 -7.83 -8.44 5.12
C ILE A 84 -9.07 -9.07 5.74
N ALA A 85 -9.04 -10.40 5.91
CA ALA A 85 -10.12 -11.15 6.51
C ALA A 85 -9.60 -12.42 7.20
N ASP A 86 -10.26 -12.80 8.29
CA ASP A 86 -10.07 -14.06 9.01
C ASP A 86 -11.28 -14.96 8.82
N SER A 87 -11.10 -16.26 9.03
CA SER A 87 -12.17 -17.22 9.26
C SER A 87 -13.20 -17.29 8.12
N LEU A 88 -12.71 -17.07 6.89
CA LEU A 88 -13.50 -17.13 5.68
C LEU A 88 -13.96 -18.57 5.44
N GLN A 89 -15.25 -18.72 5.18
CA GLN A 89 -15.84 -20.02 4.83
C GLN A 89 -15.47 -20.40 3.39
N PRO A 90 -15.41 -21.70 3.06
CA PRO A 90 -15.16 -22.16 1.68
C PRO A 90 -16.11 -21.52 0.65
N SER A 91 -17.40 -21.42 1.00
CA SER A 91 -18.43 -20.83 0.14
C SER A 91 -18.19 -19.34 -0.18
N PHE A 92 -17.55 -18.60 0.72
CA PHE A 92 -17.17 -17.21 0.48
C PHE A 92 -16.07 -17.14 -0.58
N LEU A 93 -15.08 -18.03 -0.52
CA LEU A 93 -14.01 -18.08 -1.52
C LEU A 93 -14.52 -18.50 -2.89
N ASP A 94 -15.44 -19.46 -2.96
CA ASP A 94 -16.06 -19.87 -4.23
C ASP A 94 -16.80 -18.70 -4.88
N ASN A 95 -17.58 -17.96 -4.09
CA ASN A 95 -18.25 -16.77 -4.57
C ASN A 95 -17.26 -15.68 -5.02
N LEU A 96 -16.21 -15.41 -4.22
CA LEU A 96 -15.20 -14.43 -4.55
C LEU A 96 -14.48 -14.77 -5.87
N LEU A 97 -14.12 -16.04 -6.07
CA LEU A 97 -13.47 -16.51 -7.28
C LEU A 97 -14.38 -16.34 -8.50
N ARG A 98 -15.65 -16.71 -8.37
CA ARG A 98 -16.65 -16.53 -9.43
C ARG A 98 -16.80 -15.05 -9.82
N GLU A 99 -17.04 -14.17 -8.85
CA GLU A 99 -17.23 -12.74 -9.11
C GLU A 99 -15.98 -12.07 -9.69
N ALA A 100 -14.78 -12.46 -9.22
CA ALA A 100 -13.51 -11.96 -9.74
C ALA A 100 -13.28 -12.40 -11.20
N THR A 101 -13.63 -13.65 -11.52
CA THR A 101 -13.49 -14.22 -12.87
C THR A 101 -14.46 -13.55 -13.83
N GLN A 102 -15.74 -13.46 -13.45
CA GLN A 102 -16.78 -12.80 -14.23
C GLN A 102 -16.44 -11.33 -14.49
N SER A 103 -15.96 -10.60 -13.47
CA SER A 103 -15.56 -9.20 -13.62
C SER A 103 -14.38 -9.04 -14.58
N LYS A 104 -13.42 -9.95 -14.55
CA LYS A 104 -12.28 -9.97 -15.49
C LYS A 104 -12.75 -10.21 -16.92
N GLU A 105 -13.67 -11.14 -17.13
CA GLU A 105 -14.27 -11.43 -18.43
C GLU A 105 -15.09 -10.24 -18.96
N ASN A 106 -15.96 -9.66 -18.13
CA ASN A 106 -16.76 -8.48 -18.46
C ASN A 106 -15.86 -7.32 -18.95
N ARG A 107 -14.68 -7.15 -18.33
CA ARG A 107 -13.69 -6.16 -18.77
C ARG A 107 -13.13 -6.48 -20.17
N LEU A 108 -12.82 -7.74 -20.48
CA LEU A 108 -12.35 -8.13 -21.81
C LEU A 108 -13.43 -7.87 -22.88
N THR A 109 -14.68 -8.21 -22.57
CA THR A 109 -15.83 -7.91 -23.44
C THR A 109 -16.02 -6.41 -23.65
N TYR A 110 -15.93 -5.62 -22.57
CA TYR A 110 -16.00 -4.15 -22.66
C TYR A 110 -14.90 -3.57 -23.53
N LEU A 111 -13.66 -4.08 -23.39
CA LEU A 111 -12.52 -3.68 -24.21
C LEU A 111 -12.56 -4.23 -25.65
N ARG A 112 -13.61 -4.99 -26.01
CA ARG A 112 -13.78 -5.68 -27.30
C ARG A 112 -12.57 -6.55 -27.69
N GLN A 113 -11.87 -7.10 -26.70
CA GLN A 113 -10.77 -8.02 -26.93
C GLN A 113 -11.35 -9.41 -27.18
N SER A 114 -11.61 -9.73 -28.45
CA SER A 114 -12.14 -11.04 -28.86
C SER A 114 -11.11 -12.17 -28.75
N ASN A 115 -9.81 -11.82 -28.69
CA ASN A 115 -8.71 -12.77 -28.62
C ASN A 115 -7.84 -12.44 -27.39
N PRO A 116 -7.55 -13.39 -26.47
CA PRO A 116 -6.77 -13.15 -25.26
C PRO A 116 -5.37 -12.56 -25.52
N ASP A 117 -4.77 -12.92 -26.66
CA ASP A 117 -3.44 -12.43 -27.07
C ASP A 117 -3.49 -11.09 -27.83
N SER A 118 -4.69 -10.54 -28.07
CA SER A 118 -4.82 -9.27 -28.78
C SER A 118 -4.59 -8.08 -27.86
N VAL A 119 -3.68 -7.18 -28.26
CA VAL A 119 -3.48 -5.89 -27.59
C VAL A 119 -4.45 -4.88 -28.18
N PRO A 120 -5.21 -4.13 -27.37
CA PRO A 120 -6.15 -3.15 -27.88
C PRO A 120 -5.35 -2.01 -28.51
N VAL A 121 -5.54 -1.78 -29.81
CA VAL A 121 -4.85 -0.69 -30.53
C VAL A 121 -5.49 0.64 -30.16
N PRO A 122 -4.73 1.61 -29.60
CA PRO A 122 -5.25 2.94 -29.31
C PRO A 122 -5.90 3.59 -30.54
N THR A 123 -7.10 4.15 -30.37
CA THR A 123 -7.91 4.76 -31.44
C THR A 123 -7.21 5.91 -32.17
N ARG A 124 -6.19 6.51 -31.56
CA ARG A 124 -5.38 7.61 -32.11
C ARG A 124 -4.26 7.16 -33.07
N LEU A 125 -4.03 5.86 -33.27
CA LEU A 125 -3.00 5.34 -34.18
C LEU A 125 -3.39 5.34 -35.67
N LYS A 126 -4.55 5.89 -36.06
CA LYS A 126 -4.92 6.07 -37.48
C LYS A 126 -4.35 7.37 -38.06
N LYS A 127 -3.04 7.44 -38.26
CA LYS A 127 -2.40 8.31 -39.28
C LYS A 127 -1.11 7.69 -39.81
N LEU A 128 -1.24 6.57 -40.51
CA LEU A 128 -0.35 6.21 -41.60
C LEU A 128 -1.24 5.68 -42.73
N LYS A 129 -1.94 6.60 -43.40
CA LYS A 129 -2.38 6.36 -44.76
C LYS A 129 -1.12 6.34 -45.62
N GLY A 130 -0.75 5.17 -46.12
CA GLY A 130 -0.15 5.11 -47.44
C GLY A 130 -1.28 5.48 -48.40
N GLU A 131 -1.23 6.72 -48.90
CA GLU A 131 -2.02 7.12 -50.05
C GLU A 131 -1.40 6.43 -51.27
N ASN A 132 -2.23 5.68 -52.01
CA ASN A 132 -1.97 5.32 -53.40
C ASN A 132 -2.03 6.58 -54.27
#